data_AF-A0AAN6NS37-F1
#
_entry.id   AF-A0AAN6NS37-F1
#
_cell.length_a   1.000
_cell.length_b   1.000
_cell.length_c   1.000
_cell.angle_alpha   90.00
_cell.angle_beta   90.00
_cell.angle_gamma   90.00
#
_symmetry.space_group_name_H-M   'P 1'
#
loop_
_entity.id
_entity.type
_entity.pdbx_description
1 polymer ?
#
loop_
_entity_poly.entity_id
_entity_poly.type
_entity_poly.pdbx_seq_one_letter_code
_entity_poly.pdbx_strand_id
1 'polypeptide(L)'
;MRRCAVPGRGGMGARCLSGRWDDGDLGEFKPERWLKTNKETGREDFDPLAGPMLTFGLGPRGCYGKRLAMMSLRIHFVMIVWWFRLGGVRRS
;
A
#
# COMPACT_ATOMS: atom_id res chain seq x y z
N MET A 1 1.67 -21.12 -8.70
CA MET A 1 3.14 -21.19 -8.60
C MET A 1 3.60 -20.34 -7.43
N ARG A 2 4.20 -20.98 -6.40
CA ARG A 2 4.76 -20.33 -5.21
C ARG A 2 6.19 -19.89 -5.51
N ARG A 3 6.58 -18.69 -5.07
CA ARG A 3 7.89 -18.37 -4.45
C ARG A 3 7.97 -16.87 -4.10
N CYS A 4 7.86 -16.54 -2.81
CA CYS A 4 8.72 -15.50 -2.23
C CYS A 4 10.11 -16.13 -2.13
N ALA A 5 11.11 -15.53 -2.76
CA ALA A 5 12.51 -15.85 -2.50
C ALA A 5 13.35 -14.59 -2.71
N VAL A 6 14.03 -14.14 -1.65
CA VAL A 6 15.33 -13.48 -1.78
C VAL A 6 16.18 -13.90 -0.58
N PRO A 7 17.23 -14.73 -0.75
CA PRO A 7 18.17 -15.04 0.33
C PRO A 7 19.36 -14.07 0.30
N GLY A 8 19.79 -13.62 1.49
CA GLY A 8 21.02 -12.83 1.68
C GLY A 8 21.30 -12.46 3.14
N ARG A 9 21.93 -13.40 3.86
CA ARG A 9 22.59 -13.37 5.19
C ARG A 9 22.19 -12.28 6.23
N GLY A 10 21.56 -12.74 7.31
CA GLY A 10 21.49 -12.03 8.60
C GLY A 10 20.18 -12.28 9.33
N GLY A 11 20.22 -12.98 10.46
CA GLY A 11 19.05 -13.53 11.14
C GLY A 11 18.00 -12.50 11.61
N MET A 12 16.80 -12.62 11.07
CA MET A 12 15.49 -12.37 11.68
C MET A 12 14.45 -12.94 10.71
N GLY A 13 13.45 -13.66 11.22
CA GLY A 13 12.54 -14.52 10.46
C GLY A 13 12.05 -13.93 9.12
N ALA A 14 12.08 -14.76 8.07
CA ALA A 14 11.71 -14.41 6.71
C ALA A 14 10.22 -14.05 6.59
N ARG A 15 9.88 -12.80 6.90
CA ARG A 15 8.61 -12.19 6.51
C ARG A 15 8.78 -11.70 5.07
N CYS A 16 7.88 -12.07 4.15
CA CYS A 16 7.85 -11.42 2.84
C CYS A 16 7.71 -9.91 3.09
N LEU A 17 8.67 -9.12 2.59
CA LEU A 17 8.73 -7.66 2.78
C LEU A 17 7.54 -6.94 2.15
N SER A 18 6.75 -7.64 1.34
CA SER A 18 5.50 -7.18 0.74
C SER A 18 4.59 -8.37 0.48
N GLY A 19 3.28 -8.15 0.59
CA GLY A 19 2.28 -9.05 0.05
C GLY A 19 2.35 -9.10 -1.47
N ARG A 20 1.85 -10.18 -2.07
CA ARG A 20 1.82 -10.36 -3.52
C ARG A 20 0.38 -10.20 -4.01
N TRP A 21 0.17 -9.30 -4.95
CA TRP A 21 -1.10 -9.12 -5.64
C TRP A 21 -1.22 -10.09 -6.83
N ASP A 22 -2.45 -10.35 -7.26
CA ASP A 22 -2.72 -11.13 -8.47
C ASP A 22 -2.36 -10.31 -9.72
N ASP A 23 -1.70 -10.97 -10.68
CA ASP A 23 -1.18 -10.31 -11.88
C ASP A 23 -2.30 -9.80 -12.82
N GLY A 24 -3.50 -10.40 -12.78
CA GLY A 24 -4.62 -10.00 -13.64
C GLY A 24 -5.31 -8.69 -13.24
N ASP A 25 -5.03 -8.21 -12.03
CA ASP A 25 -5.77 -7.12 -11.39
C ASP A 25 -4.90 -5.87 -11.13
N LEU A 26 -3.64 -5.89 -11.55
CA LEU A 26 -2.67 -4.83 -11.29
C LEU A 26 -3.03 -3.49 -11.96
N GLY A 27 -3.75 -3.54 -13.08
CA GLY A 27 -4.17 -2.35 -13.83
C GLY A 27 -5.42 -1.67 -13.27
N GLU A 28 -6.13 -2.31 -12.33
CA GLU A 28 -7.39 -1.79 -11.81
C GLU A 28 -7.18 -1.06 -10.47
N PHE A 29 -7.79 0.12 -10.35
CA PHE A 29 -7.78 0.89 -9.12
C PHE A 29 -8.76 0.27 -8.10
N LYS A 30 -8.22 -0.52 -7.16
CA LYS A 30 -8.98 -1.14 -6.06
C LYS A 30 -8.53 -0.60 -4.70
N PRO A 31 -9.30 0.31 -4.07
CA PRO A 31 -8.93 0.86 -2.75
C PRO A 31 -8.99 -0.21 -1.64
N GLU A 32 -9.92 -1.16 -1.77
CA GLU A 32 -10.13 -2.33 -0.89
C GLU A 32 -8.85 -3.15 -0.67
N ARG A 33 -7.92 -3.10 -1.63
CA ARG A 33 -6.73 -3.97 -1.71
C ARG A 33 -5.80 -3.89 -0.49
N TRP A 34 -5.87 -2.78 0.24
CA TRP A 34 -5.04 -2.53 1.42
C TRP A 34 -5.68 -2.99 2.73
N LEU A 35 -6.90 -3.53 2.68
CA LEU A 35 -7.60 -4.08 3.83
C LEU A 35 -7.40 -5.60 3.87
N LYS A 36 -7.06 -6.13 5.05
CA LYS A 36 -6.93 -7.56 5.31
C LYS A 36 -7.88 -7.96 6.42
N THR A 37 -8.65 -9.02 6.18
CA THR A 37 -9.51 -9.61 7.21
C THR A 37 -8.65 -10.31 8.26
N ASN A 38 -8.71 -9.82 9.49
CA ASN A 38 -8.12 -10.47 10.64
C ASN A 38 -8.93 -11.73 10.97
N LYS A 39 -8.27 -12.89 10.97
CA LYS A 39 -8.93 -14.19 11.18
C LYS A 39 -9.51 -14.38 12.57
N GLU A 40 -9.01 -13.64 13.56
CA GLU A 40 -9.40 -13.79 14.97
C GLU A 40 -10.57 -12.89 15.33
N THR A 41 -10.61 -11.67 14.78
CA THR A 41 -11.65 -10.67 15.09
C THR A 41 -12.70 -10.53 13.99
N GLY A 42 -12.46 -11.10 12.81
CA GLY A 42 -13.32 -10.95 11.62
C GLY A 42 -13.36 -9.52 11.08
N ARG A 43 -12.53 -8.61 11.61
CA ARG A 43 -12.49 -7.19 11.21
C ARG A 43 -11.51 -6.97 10.06
N GLU A 44 -11.81 -5.99 9.23
CA GLU A 44 -10.91 -5.55 8.17
C GLU A 44 -9.90 -4.55 8.74
N ASP A 45 -8.64 -4.95 8.80
CA ASP A 45 -7.53 -4.11 9.26
C ASP A 45 -6.72 -3.59 8.07
N PHE A 46 -6.31 -2.33 8.13
CA PHE A 46 -5.46 -1.73 7.11
C PHE A 46 -4.01 -2.24 7.24
N ASP A 47 -3.49 -2.87 6.19
CA ASP A 47 -2.10 -3.34 6.12
C ASP A 47 -1.30 -2.55 5.06
N PRO A 48 -0.39 -1.64 5.46
CA PRO A 48 0.45 -0.87 4.54
C PRO A 48 1.47 -1.72 3.77
N LEU A 49 1.59 -3.01 4.07
CA LEU A 49 2.47 -3.97 3.42
C LEU A 49 1.69 -5.04 2.63
N ALA A 50 0.39 -4.83 2.39
CA ALA A 50 -0.48 -5.75 1.66
C ALA A 50 -0.01 -6.01 0.21
N GLY A 51 0.79 -5.11 -0.37
CA GLY A 51 1.31 -5.24 -1.73
C GLY A 51 2.77 -4.87 -1.90
N PRO A 52 3.34 -5.13 -3.09
CA PRO A 52 4.68 -4.74 -3.44
C PRO A 52 4.74 -3.22 -3.66
N MET A 53 5.22 -2.48 -2.66
CA MET A 53 5.26 -1.02 -2.69
C MET A 53 6.70 -0.50 -2.61
N LEU A 54 7.19 0.04 -3.72
CA LEU A 54 8.55 0.60 -3.86
C LEU A 54 8.55 2.05 -4.32
N THR A 55 7.41 2.74 -4.19
CA THR A 55 7.20 4.13 -4.66
C THR A 55 8.16 5.15 -4.06
N PHE A 56 8.60 4.92 -2.81
CA PHE A 56 9.56 5.77 -2.11
C PHE A 56 10.96 5.15 -2.06
N GLY A 57 11.23 4.08 -2.81
CA GLY A 57 12.47 3.31 -2.71
C GLY A 57 12.58 2.50 -1.40
N LEU A 58 13.59 1.63 -1.36
CA LEU A 58 13.97 0.83 -0.18
C LEU A 58 15.49 0.93 0.04
N GLY A 59 15.93 0.78 1.28
CA GLY A 59 17.34 0.82 1.64
C GLY A 59 17.93 2.24 1.74
N PRO A 60 19.26 2.41 1.63
CA PRO A 60 19.96 3.68 1.90
C PRO A 60 19.64 4.80 0.90
N ARG A 61 19.08 4.45 -0.27
CA ARG A 61 18.64 5.40 -1.31
C ARG A 61 17.14 5.71 -1.24
N GLY A 62 16.47 5.29 -0.16
CA GLY A 62 15.05 5.58 0.04
C GLY A 62 14.77 7.08 0.16
N CYS A 63 13.57 7.49 -0.23
CA CYS A 63 13.09 8.86 -0.10
C CYS A 63 13.07 9.29 1.37
N TYR A 64 13.96 10.21 1.73
CA TYR A 64 14.05 10.76 3.09
C TYR A 64 12.74 11.47 3.51
N GLY A 65 12.04 12.05 2.54
CA GLY A 65 10.76 12.74 2.72
C GLY A 65 9.52 11.85 2.77
N LYS A 66 9.64 10.51 2.77
CA LYS A 66 8.48 9.59 2.72
C LYS A 66 7.41 9.91 3.77
N ARG A 67 7.83 10.20 5.01
CA ARG A 67 6.90 10.52 6.10
C ARG A 67 6.15 11.83 5.85
N LEU A 68 6.87 12.85 5.38
CA LEU A 68 6.30 14.16 5.06
C LEU A 68 5.32 14.06 3.89
N ALA A 69 5.72 13.38 2.81
CA ALA A 69 4.88 13.18 1.64
C ALA A 69 3.57 12.47 2.00
N MET A 70 3.65 11.39 2.80
CA MET A 70 2.47 10.64 3.24
C MET A 70 1.58 11.43 4.21
N MET A 71 2.13 12.35 5.02
CA MET A 71 1.32 13.21 5.89
C MET A 71 0.62 14.28 5.07
N SER A 72 1.37 14.97 4.19
CA SER A 72 0.84 15.99 3.30
C SER A 72 -0.30 15.43 2.45
N LEU A 73 -0.12 14.25 1.82
CA LEU A 73 -1.15 13.63 1.00
C LEU A 73 -2.44 13.36 1.78
N ARG A 74 -2.34 12.88 3.03
CA ARG A 74 -3.52 12.64 3.88
C ARG A 74 -4.26 13.93 4.22
N ILE A 75 -3.52 14.99 4.59
CA ILE A 75 -4.11 16.28 4.91
C ILE A 75 -4.83 16.84 3.68
N HIS A 76 -4.18 16.84 2.52
CA HIS A 76 -4.80 17.31 1.28
C HIS A 76 -6.03 16.50 0.92
N PHE A 77 -5.99 15.17 1.06
CA PHE A 77 -7.13 14.31 0.78
C PHE A 77 -8.33 14.62 1.69
N VAL A 78 -8.09 14.76 3.00
CA VAL A 78 -9.15 15.14 3.96
C VAL A 78 -9.71 16.52 3.64
N MET A 79 -8.86 17.49 3.32
CA MET A 79 -9.30 18.82 2.93
C MET A 79 -10.18 18.79 1.67
N ILE A 80 -9.79 18.03 0.64
CA ILE A 80 -10.59 17.91 -0.59
C ILE A 80 -11.97 17.34 -0.27
N VAL A 81 -12.03 16.25 0.50
CA VAL A 81 -13.30 15.58 0.85
C VAL A 81 -14.18 16.46 1.73
N TRP A 82 -13.58 17.23 2.64
CA TRP A 82 -14.35 18.04 3.58
C TRP A 82 -14.88 19.33 2.96
N TRP A 83 -14.09 20.00 2.12
CA TRP A 83 -14.44 21.32 1.58
C TRP A 83 -15.21 21.26 0.27
N PHE A 84 -15.05 20.21 -0.54
CA PHE A 84 -15.62 20.16 -1.88
C PHE A 84 -16.71 19.11 -2.00
N ARG A 85 -17.79 19.48 -2.71
CA ARG A 85 -18.78 18.52 -3.20
C ARG A 85 -18.35 18.01 -4.56
N LEU A 86 -17.74 16.82 -4.58
CA LEU A 86 -17.22 16.21 -5.81
C LEU A 86 -18.36 15.81 -6.75
N GLY A 87 -18.40 16.44 -7.93
CA GLY A 87 -19.30 16.07 -9.03
C GLY A 87 -18.70 14.95 -9.89
N GLY A 88 -19.55 14.19 -10.58
CA GLY A 88 -19.10 13.11 -11.46
C GLY A 88 -18.27 13.64 -12.64
N VAL A 89 -17.04 13.13 -12.78
CA VAL A 89 -16.20 13.40 -13.96
C VAL A 89 -16.66 12.52 -15.12
N ARG A 90 -16.97 13.13 -16.27
CA ARG A 90 -17.21 12.40 -17.52
C ARG A 90 -15.88 11.80 -17.98
N ARG A 91 -15.71 10.48 -17.82
CA ARG A 91 -14.56 9.76 -18.38
C ARG A 91 -14.76 9.66 -19.89
N SER A 92 -13.77 10.13 -20.67
CA SER A 92 -13.73 10.00 -22.13
C SER A 92 -13.15 8.66 -22.55
#